data_AF-A0AAV9XFV7-F1
#
_entry.id   AF-A0AAV9XFV7-F1
#
_cell.length_a   1.000
_cell.length_b   1.000
_cell.length_c   1.000
_cell.angle_alpha   90.00
_cell.angle_beta   90.00
_cell.angle_gamma   90.00
#
_symmetry.space_group_name_H-M   'P 1'
#
loop_
_entity.id
_entity.type
_entity.pdbx_description
1 polymer ?
#
loop_
_entity_poly.entity_id
_entity_poly.type
_entity_poly.pdbx_seq_one_letter_code
_entity_poly.pdbx_strand_id
1 'polypeptide(L)'
;MSISPLHRSILFSRLPSLAPIRPSTLPTLHNALQSLSISPTQVRTYARKKKNKKEGDPKIDLINYTLAHPIGGRPFKFSYMRNLRHWTIKQAWLLFKHKQKRERELELERQYNKIHDACEELKRCDERLYRIAIDKKGVGTFPMEMRIPTDTPPRGGFNETWRRPKARIAKK
;
A
#
# COMPACT_ATOMS: atom_id res chain seq x y z
N MET A 1 -34.59 -25.01 34.62
CA MET A 1 -35.15 -23.76 34.07
C MET A 1 -34.67 -22.64 34.99
N SER A 2 -34.01 -21.55 34.60
CA SER A 2 -33.80 -20.86 33.33
C SER A 2 -32.45 -20.12 33.41
N ILE A 3 -31.65 -20.16 32.36
CA ILE A 3 -30.45 -19.33 32.22
C ILE A 3 -30.88 -18.06 31.47
N SER A 4 -30.74 -16.89 32.10
CA SER A 4 -30.94 -15.59 31.45
C SER A 4 -29.68 -14.72 31.63
N PRO A 5 -29.14 -14.12 30.55
CA PRO A 5 -27.90 -13.36 30.57
C PRO A 5 -28.18 -11.84 30.65
N LEU A 6 -27.74 -11.18 31.71
CA LEU A 6 -27.72 -9.72 31.78
C LEU A 6 -26.36 -9.18 31.33
N HIS A 7 -26.35 -8.73 30.08
CA HIS A 7 -25.80 -7.46 29.59
C HIS A 7 -24.64 -6.85 30.41
N ARG A 8 -23.41 -7.08 29.93
CA ARG A 8 -22.19 -6.43 30.44
C ARG A 8 -22.04 -5.05 29.79
N SER A 9 -22.52 -4.00 30.46
CA SER A 9 -22.21 -2.61 30.13
C SER A 9 -20.83 -2.26 30.68
N ILE A 10 -19.88 -1.94 29.81
CA ILE A 10 -18.60 -1.33 30.21
C ILE A 10 -18.71 0.17 29.96
N LEU A 11 -18.72 0.88 31.08
CA LEU A 11 -18.72 2.34 31.21
C LEU A 11 -17.38 2.90 30.71
N PHE A 12 -17.42 3.77 29.70
CA PHE A 12 -16.28 4.64 29.39
C PHE A 12 -16.33 5.85 30.34
N SER A 13 -15.32 5.93 31.20
CA SER A 13 -15.08 7.04 32.13
C SER A 13 -14.75 8.35 31.40
N ARG A 14 -15.41 9.43 31.83
CA ARG A 14 -15.11 10.84 31.52
C ARG A 14 -13.72 11.26 32.01
N LEU A 15 -13.09 12.19 31.30
CA LEU A 15 -12.15 13.19 31.84
C LEU A 15 -12.41 14.58 31.20
N PRO A 16 -11.96 15.68 31.85
CA PRO A 16 -12.72 16.93 31.91
C PRO A 16 -12.28 18.06 30.96
N SER A 17 -13.26 18.97 30.84
CA SER A 17 -13.37 20.33 30.31
C SER A 17 -12.20 21.33 30.45
N LEU A 18 -11.82 21.89 29.28
CA LEU A 18 -11.60 23.31 28.87
C LEU A 18 -10.53 24.24 29.49
N ALA A 19 -9.67 24.80 28.61
CA ALA A 19 -9.49 26.25 28.41
C ALA A 19 -9.01 26.55 26.95
N PRO A 20 -9.27 27.76 26.38
CA PRO A 20 -9.36 27.99 24.94
C PRO A 20 -8.16 28.77 24.37
N ILE A 21 -7.79 28.58 23.09
CA ILE A 21 -7.14 29.60 22.23
C ILE A 21 -7.25 29.18 20.74
N ARG A 22 -7.78 30.12 19.94
CA ARG A 22 -7.60 30.38 18.49
C ARG A 22 -8.31 29.47 17.45
N PRO A 23 -9.28 30.01 16.68
CA PRO A 23 -9.78 29.34 15.49
C PRO A 23 -8.75 29.52 14.36
N SER A 24 -7.99 28.47 14.06
CA SER A 24 -7.44 28.28 12.71
C SER A 24 -8.37 27.29 12.01
N THR A 25 -8.97 27.74 10.92
CA THR A 25 -9.87 26.95 10.08
C THR A 25 -9.06 25.84 9.41
N LEU A 26 -9.04 24.66 10.02
CA LEU A 26 -8.66 23.42 9.35
C LEU A 26 -9.95 22.62 9.10
N PRO A 27 -10.19 22.16 7.86
CA PRO A 27 -11.38 21.40 7.53
C PRO A 27 -11.32 20.05 8.26
N THR A 28 -12.19 19.90 9.27
CA THR A 28 -12.47 18.64 9.94
C THR A 28 -12.82 17.58 8.90
N LEU A 29 -12.09 16.45 8.91
CA LEU A 29 -12.40 15.21 8.20
C LEU A 29 -13.66 14.52 8.77
N HIS A 30 -14.75 15.27 8.91
CA HIS A 30 -16.04 14.78 9.38
C HIS A 30 -16.97 14.37 8.22
N ASN A 31 -16.65 14.72 6.97
CA ASN A 31 -17.52 14.45 5.81
C ASN A 31 -17.01 13.38 4.85
N ALA A 32 -16.10 12.50 5.25
CA ALA A 32 -15.61 11.42 4.38
C ALA A 32 -16.50 10.16 4.37
N LEU A 33 -17.68 10.18 5.02
CA LEU A 33 -18.68 9.09 4.97
C LEU A 33 -20.05 9.57 4.47
N GLN A 34 -20.11 10.68 3.73
CA GLN A 34 -21.36 11.19 3.14
C GLN A 34 -21.43 11.09 1.61
N SER A 35 -20.62 10.23 0.98
CA SER A 35 -20.73 9.94 -0.47
C SER A 35 -20.70 8.46 -0.84
N LEU A 36 -21.03 7.57 0.11
CA LEU A 36 -21.55 6.25 -0.24
C LEU A 36 -23.07 6.31 -0.14
N SER A 37 -23.67 7.04 -1.07
CA SER A 37 -25.05 6.78 -1.47
C SER A 37 -25.09 5.36 -2.03
N ILE A 38 -25.27 4.39 -1.14
CA ILE A 38 -25.72 3.05 -1.50
C ILE A 38 -27.09 3.26 -2.12
N SER A 39 -27.11 3.49 -3.43
CA SER A 39 -28.35 3.54 -4.20
C SER A 39 -28.99 2.17 -4.06
N PRO A 40 -30.15 2.04 -3.39
CA PRO A 40 -30.81 0.76 -3.30
C PRO A 40 -31.28 0.40 -4.71
N THR A 41 -30.82 -0.75 -5.21
CA THR A 41 -31.40 -1.46 -6.36
C THR A 41 -31.67 -0.59 -7.60
N GLN A 42 -30.76 -0.64 -8.58
CA GLN A 42 -31.17 -0.35 -9.96
C GLN A 42 -32.29 -1.32 -10.34
N VAL A 43 -33.53 -0.80 -10.30
CA VAL A 43 -34.68 -1.40 -10.94
C VAL A 43 -34.29 -1.59 -12.40
N ARG A 44 -34.41 -2.81 -12.92
CA ARG A 44 -34.41 -3.08 -14.37
C ARG A 44 -35.54 -2.23 -14.96
N THR A 45 -35.23 -1.03 -15.43
CA THR A 45 -36.12 -0.33 -16.34
C THR A 45 -35.98 -1.05 -17.67
N TYR A 46 -37.05 -1.70 -18.10
CA TYR A 46 -37.15 -2.24 -19.46
C TYR A 46 -36.94 -1.07 -20.41
N ALA A 47 -35.79 -1.08 -21.09
CA ALA A 47 -35.25 0.07 -21.80
C ALA A 47 -36.23 0.57 -22.87
N ARG A 48 -36.62 1.84 -22.78
CA ARG A 48 -37.26 2.57 -23.86
C ARG A 48 -36.28 2.58 -25.05
N LYS A 49 -36.61 1.89 -26.14
CA LYS A 49 -35.79 1.78 -27.35
C LYS A 49 -35.54 3.17 -27.92
N LYS A 50 -34.34 3.74 -27.69
CA LYS A 50 -33.92 5.01 -28.28
C LYS A 50 -33.68 4.76 -29.77
N LYS A 51 -34.67 5.06 -30.61
CA LYS A 51 -34.56 5.03 -32.07
C LYS A 51 -33.44 5.99 -32.47
N ASN A 52 -32.47 5.50 -33.26
CA ASN A 52 -31.33 6.22 -33.85
C ASN A 52 -30.09 6.42 -32.95
N LYS A 53 -29.43 5.34 -32.52
CA LYS A 53 -28.00 5.39 -32.14
C LYS A 53 -27.20 5.19 -33.44
N LYS A 54 -26.28 6.11 -33.77
CA LYS A 54 -25.34 5.91 -34.89
C LYS A 54 -24.58 4.60 -34.64
N GLU A 55 -24.40 3.77 -35.66
CA GLU A 55 -23.61 2.54 -35.59
C GLU A 55 -22.15 2.95 -35.36
N GLY A 56 -21.78 3.07 -34.09
CA GLY A 56 -20.41 3.33 -33.67
C GLY A 56 -19.61 2.04 -33.65
N ASP A 57 -18.28 2.15 -33.66
CA ASP A 57 -17.42 0.97 -33.67
C ASP A 57 -17.74 0.03 -32.50
N PRO A 58 -18.03 -1.27 -32.74
CA PRO A 58 -18.39 -2.22 -31.69
C PRO A 58 -17.25 -2.43 -30.69
N LYS A 59 -16.01 -2.16 -31.11
CA LYS A 59 -14.83 -2.17 -30.22
C LYS A 59 -14.89 -1.03 -29.21
N ILE A 60 -15.32 0.16 -29.60
CA ILE A 60 -15.47 1.30 -28.70
C ILE A 60 -16.62 1.04 -27.73
N ASP A 61 -17.74 0.48 -28.21
CA ASP A 61 -18.84 0.07 -27.33
C ASP A 61 -18.43 -1.05 -26.36
N LEU A 62 -17.60 -2.01 -26.78
CA LEU A 62 -17.03 -3.04 -25.90
C LEU A 62 -16.06 -2.44 -24.87
N ILE A 63 -15.17 -1.53 -25.28
CA ILE A 63 -14.26 -0.82 -24.37
C ILE A 63 -15.08 -0.05 -23.33
N ASN A 64 -16.06 0.75 -23.79
CA ASN A 64 -16.94 1.50 -22.90
C ASN A 64 -17.72 0.59 -21.96
N TYR A 65 -18.21 -0.55 -22.46
CA TYR A 65 -18.88 -1.55 -21.64
C TYR A 65 -17.94 -2.16 -20.60
N THR A 66 -16.75 -2.63 -20.98
CA THR A 66 -15.78 -3.24 -20.06
C THR A 66 -15.31 -2.29 -18.97
N LEU A 67 -15.15 -0.99 -19.28
CA LEU A 67 -14.74 0.02 -18.32
C LEU A 67 -15.89 0.49 -17.42
N ALA A 68 -17.12 0.57 -17.94
CA ALA A 68 -18.27 1.09 -17.21
C ALA A 68 -19.11 0.01 -16.51
N HIS A 69 -18.90 -1.28 -16.80
CA HIS A 69 -19.65 -2.33 -16.12
C HIS A 69 -19.10 -2.53 -14.69
N PRO A 70 -19.97 -2.58 -13.66
CA PRO A 70 -19.51 -2.93 -12.33
C PRO A 70 -18.98 -4.37 -12.37
N ILE A 71 -17.66 -4.52 -12.29
CA ILE A 71 -16.95 -5.81 -12.40
C ILE A 71 -17.37 -6.79 -11.28
N GLY A 72 -17.95 -6.28 -10.19
CA GLY A 72 -18.42 -7.07 -9.06
C GLY A 72 -19.90 -7.45 -9.14
N GLY A 73 -20.21 -8.68 -8.74
CA GLY A 73 -21.57 -9.07 -8.38
C GLY A 73 -22.08 -8.37 -7.12
N ARG A 74 -23.27 -8.77 -6.65
CA ARG A 74 -23.84 -8.24 -5.39
C ARG A 74 -22.86 -8.46 -4.22
N PRO A 75 -22.73 -7.51 -3.27
CA PRO A 75 -21.88 -7.70 -2.10
C PRO A 75 -22.22 -8.98 -1.35
N PHE A 76 -21.18 -9.74 -0.96
CA PHE A 76 -21.35 -10.99 -0.24
C PHE A 76 -21.84 -10.73 1.19
N LYS A 77 -22.93 -11.38 1.59
CA LYS A 77 -23.49 -11.26 2.95
C LYS A 77 -22.90 -12.35 3.85
N PHE A 78 -22.13 -11.96 4.87
CA PHE A 78 -21.61 -12.89 5.87
C PHE A 78 -22.60 -13.12 7.01
N SER A 79 -22.69 -14.36 7.51
CA SER A 79 -23.33 -14.65 8.80
C SER A 79 -22.49 -14.10 9.95
N TYR A 80 -23.10 -13.90 11.13
CA TYR A 80 -22.42 -13.31 12.29
C TYR A 80 -21.12 -14.05 12.67
N MET A 81 -21.17 -15.37 12.84
CA MET A 81 -19.98 -16.19 13.19
C MET A 81 -18.91 -16.20 12.08
N ARG A 82 -19.31 -16.05 10.82
CA ARG A 82 -18.37 -15.91 9.70
C ARG A 82 -17.72 -14.52 9.69
N ASN A 83 -18.48 -13.48 10.01
CA ASN A 83 -17.98 -12.11 10.12
C ASN A 83 -16.94 -11.98 11.25
N LEU A 84 -17.23 -12.53 12.43
CA LEU A 84 -16.27 -12.55 13.55
C LEU A 84 -14.95 -13.24 13.16
N ARG A 85 -15.02 -14.45 12.56
CA ARG A 85 -13.82 -15.15 12.09
C ARG A 85 -13.04 -14.36 11.05
N HIS A 86 -13.74 -13.76 10.08
CA HIS A 86 -13.11 -12.91 9.07
C HIS A 86 -12.40 -11.72 9.72
N TRP A 87 -13.05 -11.06 10.69
CA TRP A 87 -12.47 -9.95 11.43
C TRP A 87 -11.23 -10.37 12.21
N THR A 88 -11.28 -11.48 12.97
CA THR A 88 -10.14 -11.98 13.74
C THR A 88 -8.94 -12.30 12.85
N ILE A 89 -9.15 -13.02 11.74
CA ILE A 89 -8.08 -13.34 10.77
C ILE A 89 -7.48 -12.05 10.20
N LYS A 90 -8.34 -11.08 9.83
CA LYS A 90 -7.90 -9.79 9.30
C LYS A 90 -7.06 -9.02 10.33
N GLN A 91 -7.48 -8.96 11.58
CA GLN A 91 -6.74 -8.26 12.64
C GLN A 91 -5.39 -8.94 12.91
N ALA A 92 -5.36 -10.28 13.02
CA ALA A 92 -4.13 -11.04 13.19
C ALA A 92 -3.13 -10.76 12.05
N TRP A 93 -3.60 -10.72 10.80
CA TRP A 93 -2.78 -10.35 9.64
C TRP A 93 -2.26 -8.92 9.70
N LEU A 94 -3.09 -7.96 10.13
CA LEU A 94 -2.65 -6.57 10.29
C LEU A 94 -1.58 -6.43 11.38
N LEU A 95 -1.77 -7.10 12.52
CA LEU A 95 -0.76 -7.14 13.59
C LEU A 95 0.55 -7.76 13.09
N PHE A 96 0.49 -8.87 12.36
CA PHE A 96 1.66 -9.51 11.76
C PHE A 96 2.40 -8.57 10.80
N LYS A 97 1.69 -7.89 9.90
CA LYS A 97 2.30 -6.90 9.00
C LYS A 97 2.91 -5.71 9.74
N HIS A 98 2.29 -5.26 10.82
CA HIS A 98 2.84 -4.19 11.65
C HIS A 98 4.13 -4.63 12.34
N LYS A 99 4.18 -5.86 12.86
CA LYS A 99 5.41 -6.44 13.42
C LYS A 99 6.53 -6.49 12.37
N GLN A 100 6.26 -7.05 11.18
CA GLN A 100 7.24 -7.08 10.09
C GLN A 100 7.72 -5.69 9.64
N LYS A 101 6.81 -4.70 9.58
CA LYS A 101 7.19 -3.33 9.23
C LYS A 101 8.15 -2.74 10.27
N ARG A 102 7.81 -2.89 11.55
CA ARG A 102 8.65 -2.43 12.67
C ARG A 102 10.02 -3.11 12.67
N GLU A 103 10.07 -4.42 12.43
CA GLU A 103 11.33 -5.16 12.34
C GLU A 103 12.22 -4.62 11.22
N ARG A 104 11.65 -4.35 10.03
CA ARG A 104 12.39 -3.72 8.92
C ARG A 104 12.87 -2.32 9.27
N GLU A 105 12.06 -1.51 9.95
CA GLU A 105 12.43 -0.15 10.36
C GLU A 105 13.57 -0.17 11.38
N LEU A 106 13.49 -1.02 12.40
CA LEU A 106 14.56 -1.21 13.39
C LEU A 106 15.86 -1.69 12.74
N GLU A 107 15.78 -2.56 11.74
CA GLU A 107 16.97 -3.03 11.02
C GLU A 107 17.60 -1.92 10.17
N LEU A 108 16.79 -1.11 9.50
CA LEU A 108 17.27 0.07 8.78
C LEU A 108 17.92 1.09 9.72
N GLU A 109 17.33 1.33 10.90
CA GLU A 109 17.92 2.17 11.94
C GLU A 109 19.27 1.63 12.41
N ARG A 110 19.38 0.32 12.64
CA ARG A 110 20.66 -0.33 12.98
C ARG A 110 21.71 -0.12 11.90
N GLN A 111 21.36 -0.37 10.64
CA GLN A 111 22.26 -0.17 9.50
C GLN A 111 22.72 1.27 9.39
N TYR A 112 21.79 2.22 9.53
CA TYR A 112 22.10 3.64 9.53
C TYR A 112 23.06 4.03 10.65
N ASN A 113 22.78 3.60 11.89
CA ASN A 113 23.64 3.89 13.04
C ASN A 113 25.05 3.33 12.83
N LYS A 114 25.18 2.12 12.28
CA LYS A 114 26.50 1.54 11.97
C LYS A 114 27.26 2.31 10.89
N ILE A 115 26.57 2.73 9.82
CA ILE A 115 27.17 3.56 8.77
C ILE A 115 27.61 4.91 9.36
N HIS A 116 26.77 5.51 10.21
CA HIS A 116 27.06 6.77 10.88
C HIS A 116 28.29 6.67 11.79
N ASP A 117 28.35 5.67 12.66
CA ASP A 117 29.49 5.43 13.55
C ASP A 117 30.79 5.24 12.76
N ALA A 118 30.77 4.44 11.70
CA ALA A 118 31.93 4.22 10.84
C ALA A 118 32.40 5.50 10.13
N CYS A 119 31.47 6.33 9.68
CA CYS A 119 31.77 7.62 9.07
C CYS A 119 32.36 8.62 10.07
N GLU A 120 31.86 8.65 11.31
CA GLU A 120 32.41 9.49 12.37
C GLU A 120 33.84 9.06 12.75
N GLU A 121 34.11 7.75 12.85
CA GLU A 121 35.48 7.24 13.03
C GLU A 121 36.38 7.62 11.85
N LEU A 122 35.92 7.46 10.60
CA LEU A 122 36.70 7.85 9.43
C LEU A 122 37.03 9.35 9.43
N LYS A 123 36.10 10.19 9.85
CA LYS A 123 36.28 11.65 9.97
C LYS A 123 37.30 12.01 11.04
N ARG A 124 37.37 11.26 12.14
CA ARG A 124 38.41 11.42 13.18
C ARG A 124 39.80 11.06 12.65
N CYS A 125 39.90 10.02 11.82
CA CYS A 125 41.17 9.55 11.27
C CYS A 125 41.68 10.37 10.07
N ASP A 126 40.86 10.56 9.02
CA ASP A 126 41.22 11.28 7.80
C ASP A 126 40.00 12.01 7.19
N GLU A 127 40.06 13.34 7.25
CA GLU A 127 39.00 14.21 6.72
C GLU A 127 38.86 14.14 5.19
N ARG A 128 39.95 13.91 4.45
CA ARG A 128 39.93 13.86 2.99
C ARG A 128 39.16 12.63 2.51
N LEU A 129 39.39 11.48 3.12
CA LEU A 129 38.69 10.24 2.79
C LEU A 129 37.20 10.32 3.14
N TYR A 130 36.87 10.93 4.28
CA TYR A 130 35.48 11.20 4.66
C TYR A 130 34.74 12.06 3.60
N ARG A 131 35.37 13.14 3.11
CA ARG A 131 34.79 14.00 2.06
C ARG A 131 34.55 13.25 0.75
N ILE A 132 35.40 12.29 0.39
CA ILE A 132 35.23 11.46 -0.81
C ILE A 132 34.09 10.45 -0.60
N ALA A 133 34.01 9.82 0.57
CA ALA A 133 32.99 8.81 0.88
C ALA A 133 31.57 9.39 0.90
N ILE A 134 31.40 10.63 1.36
CA ILE A 134 30.10 11.33 1.40
C ILE A 134 29.73 11.98 0.06
N ASP A 135 30.67 12.06 -0.89
CA ASP A 135 30.43 12.71 -2.18
C ASP A 135 29.37 11.93 -2.97
N LYS A 136 28.39 12.65 -3.53
CA LYS A 136 27.27 12.06 -4.27
C LYS A 136 27.56 11.93 -5.77
N LYS A 137 28.78 12.24 -6.20
CA LYS A 137 29.20 12.12 -7.60
C LYS A 137 29.16 10.66 -8.03
N GLY A 138 28.46 10.41 -9.14
CA GLY A 138 28.39 9.07 -9.72
C GLY A 138 27.55 8.07 -8.92
N VAL A 139 26.67 8.53 -8.02
CA VAL A 139 25.63 7.67 -7.42
C VAL A 139 24.72 7.19 -8.54
N GLY A 140 25.02 5.98 -9.03
CA GLY A 140 24.36 5.37 -10.17
C GLY A 140 23.03 4.72 -9.79
N THR A 141 22.27 4.34 -10.82
CA THR A 141 21.13 3.45 -10.67
C THR A 141 21.59 2.02 -10.39
N PHE A 142 20.73 1.23 -9.76
CA PHE A 142 20.96 -0.21 -9.63
C PHE A 142 21.28 -0.86 -10.99
N PRO A 143 22.26 -1.77 -11.06
CA PRO A 143 22.58 -2.49 -12.29
C PRO A 143 21.39 -3.33 -12.78
N MET A 144 21.15 -3.35 -14.09
CA MET A 144 20.08 -4.15 -14.72
C MET A 144 20.21 -5.67 -14.46
N GLU A 145 21.43 -6.14 -14.17
CA GLU A 145 21.71 -7.54 -13.87
C GLU A 145 21.15 -7.96 -12.50
N MET A 146 20.91 -7.02 -11.58
CA MET A 146 20.31 -7.29 -10.27
C MET A 146 18.80 -7.50 -10.43
N ARG A 147 18.40 -8.76 -10.61
CA ARG A 147 17.01 -9.16 -10.86
C ARG A 147 16.19 -9.25 -9.58
N ILE A 148 14.87 -9.05 -9.71
CA ILE A 148 13.90 -9.33 -8.65
C ILE A 148 13.83 -10.86 -8.44
N PRO A 149 13.78 -11.35 -7.18
CA PRO A 149 13.62 -12.77 -6.90
C PRO A 149 12.37 -13.36 -7.57
N THR A 150 12.52 -14.58 -8.10
CA THR A 150 11.43 -15.36 -8.73
C THR A 150 11.11 -16.57 -7.88
N ASP A 151 9.89 -17.11 -8.00
CA ASP A 151 9.41 -18.23 -7.16
C ASP A 151 10.21 -19.54 -7.43
N THR A 152 10.50 -19.84 -8.70
CA THR A 152 11.36 -20.96 -9.10
C THR A 152 12.64 -20.43 -9.74
N PRO A 153 13.83 -20.93 -9.36
CA PRO A 153 15.09 -20.47 -9.94
C PRO A 153 15.16 -20.80 -11.43
N PRO A 154 15.94 -20.02 -12.22
CA PRO A 154 16.16 -20.33 -13.62
C PRO A 154 16.96 -21.64 -13.78
N ARG A 155 16.74 -22.37 -14.87
CA ARG A 155 17.46 -23.64 -15.17
C ARG A 155 18.98 -23.48 -15.16
N GLY A 156 19.48 -22.33 -15.58
CA GLY A 156 20.91 -22.00 -15.60
C GLY A 156 21.46 -21.45 -14.29
N GLY A 157 20.67 -21.35 -13.22
CA GLY A 157 21.10 -20.90 -11.90
C GLY A 157 21.88 -19.58 -11.93
N PHE A 158 23.17 -19.65 -11.59
CA PHE A 158 24.12 -18.54 -11.60
C PHE A 158 25.00 -18.55 -12.87
N ASN A 159 25.34 -17.37 -13.40
CA ASN A 159 26.18 -17.27 -14.59
C ASN A 159 27.68 -17.19 -14.23
N GLU A 160 28.36 -18.34 -14.25
CA GLU A 160 29.81 -18.42 -14.01
C GLU A 160 30.64 -17.77 -15.14
N THR A 161 30.10 -17.73 -16.36
CA THR A 161 30.79 -17.22 -17.55
C THR A 161 30.64 -15.71 -17.74
N TRP A 162 30.16 -14.99 -16.72
CA TRP A 162 29.91 -13.56 -16.80
C TRP A 162 31.16 -12.78 -17.26
N ARG A 163 30.96 -11.80 -18.13
CA ARG A 163 31.99 -10.91 -18.67
C ARG A 163 31.43 -9.50 -18.73
N ARG A 164 32.22 -8.51 -18.33
CA ARG A 164 31.88 -7.09 -18.47
C ARG A 164 31.59 -6.80 -19.94
N PRO A 165 30.37 -6.33 -20.30
CA PRO A 165 30.06 -5.95 -21.67
C PRO A 165 31.04 -4.88 -22.15
N LYS A 166 31.62 -5.03 -23.34
CA LYS A 166 32.43 -3.98 -23.96
C LYS A 166 31.52 -2.76 -24.17
N ALA A 167 31.89 -1.62 -23.62
CA ALA A 167 31.12 -0.39 -23.77
C ALA A 167 30.91 -0.12 -25.27
N ARG A 168 29.67 0.12 -25.68
CA ARG A 168 29.41 0.63 -27.04
C ARG A 168 30.01 2.02 -27.09
N ILE A 169 31.12 2.19 -27.80
CA ILE A 169 31.66 3.51 -28.12
C ILE A 169 30.58 4.19 -28.96
N ALA A 170 29.88 5.17 -28.39
CA ALA A 170 29.02 6.05 -29.16
C ALA A 170 29.93 6.81 -30.13
N LYS A 171 29.91 6.45 -31.42
CA LYS A 171 30.55 7.27 -32.45
C LYS A 171 29.84 8.63 -32.42
N LYS A 172 30.61 9.67 -32.13
CA LYS A 172 30.20 11.07 -32.26
C LYS A 172 29.83 11.37 -33.70
#